data_AF-R6G633-F1
#
_entry.id   AF-R6G633-F1
#
_cell.length_a   1.000
_cell.length_b   1.000
_cell.length_c   1.000
_cell.angle_alpha   90.00
_cell.angle_beta   90.00
_cell.angle_gamma   90.00
#
_symmetry.space_group_name_H-M   'P 1'
#
loop_
_entity.id
_entity.type
_entity.pdbx_description
1 polymer ?
#
loop_
_entity_poly.entity_id
_entity_poly.type
_entity_poly.pdbx_seq_one_letter_code
_entity_poly.pdbx_strand_id
1 'polypeptide(L)'
;MIQRCKKCGEWVEAEERDAFDRALNPVDEAFEAEGGLMENIGGWFGFKGLGRAIDRATRLPLDIVRGTTDLFFGDKYHFSCPNCGEKWSTDNDWEDETVIYEEEQRQINIVKECRDKSIRLIDAPENEKVKFVNELVASLPSVSEEGLRATLFDTLAFSQFKLLGNVNEALNAISESLKLFDDPNTHVLRGIILGEGRTPNDKYKTLQELIYCKEPEKREPFFFTQQEYLMKLEEQNLHYAEHFLEIPQNQRKFLVIDNELHYLPDSFKVLTINSIPTELQFPVGHPIDKQMYICHPLKPKMYLPVEDYQLELFRDEVKELGVLLQALGARKFSITDNRSNEKSLDQKRKLDFEAEGGIKTTGANVKGSTSSESEEYLRIKNEFVRNQEFERASKLPCVPEGLIWYSHRADWQQMALQRNQGTLIHHHDYLSIQKNTLVNENEKKQLEADFKTLLAKGNGKVEMEKNRLFKENSDYTFELNVDFYPLSAYEKNNTVSIESLKHNKTKSLFVIGFILALLGIILYFLCA
;
A
#
# COMPACT_ATOMS: atom_id res chain seq x y z
N MET A 1 -4.87 48.50 -20.03
CA MET A 1 -5.98 47.65 -19.56
C MET A 1 -5.57 46.20 -19.70
N ILE A 2 -5.75 45.41 -18.64
CA ILE A 2 -5.43 43.98 -18.62
C ILE A 2 -6.69 43.21 -18.25
N GLN A 3 -6.91 42.07 -18.89
CA GLN A 3 -8.03 41.16 -18.58
C GLN A 3 -7.59 39.70 -18.67
N ARG A 4 -8.24 38.82 -17.89
CA ARG A 4 -8.14 37.38 -18.12
C ARG A 4 -8.91 36.95 -19.36
N CYS A 5 -8.25 36.16 -20.20
CA CYS A 5 -8.90 35.47 -21.29
C CYS A 5 -9.96 34.51 -20.74
N LYS A 6 -11.23 34.71 -21.09
CA LYS A 6 -12.35 33.89 -20.61
C LYS A 6 -12.25 32.40 -21.00
N LYS A 7 -11.46 32.08 -22.02
CA LYS A 7 -11.30 30.73 -22.56
C LYS A 7 -10.19 29.91 -21.90
N CYS A 8 -9.07 30.54 -21.58
CA CYS A 8 -7.89 29.84 -21.04
C CYS A 8 -7.36 30.41 -19.73
N GLY A 9 -7.90 31.53 -19.25
CA GLY A 9 -7.53 32.16 -17.98
C GLY A 9 -6.25 33.00 -18.01
N GLU A 10 -5.53 33.04 -19.13
CA GLU A 10 -4.29 33.82 -19.29
C GLU A 10 -4.55 35.33 -19.20
N TRP A 11 -3.62 36.04 -18.56
CA TRP A 11 -3.62 37.50 -18.53
C TRP A 11 -3.25 38.08 -19.89
N VAL A 12 -4.06 39.00 -20.41
CA VAL A 12 -3.87 39.62 -21.72
C VAL A 12 -3.96 41.14 -21.57
N GLU A 13 -2.94 41.82 -22.09
CA GLU A 13 -2.92 43.27 -22.19
C GLU A 13 -3.64 43.71 -23.48
N ALA A 14 -4.49 44.72 -23.36
CA ALA A 14 -5.21 45.28 -24.50
C ALA A 14 -4.29 46.13 -25.38
N GLU A 15 -4.51 46.07 -26.69
CA GLU A 15 -4.11 47.12 -27.60
C GLU A 15 -5.14 48.25 -27.53
N GLU A 16 -4.71 49.43 -27.06
CA GLU A 16 -5.55 50.63 -27.00
C GLU A 16 -5.53 51.36 -28.35
N ARG A 17 -6.71 51.59 -28.93
CA ARG A 17 -6.84 52.41 -30.14
C ARG A 17 -7.25 53.82 -29.79
N ASP A 18 -6.51 54.79 -30.32
CA ASP A 18 -6.83 56.19 -30.13
C ASP A 18 -8.05 56.62 -30.98
N ALA A 19 -8.57 57.82 -30.73
CA ALA A 19 -9.77 58.31 -31.42
C ALA A 19 -9.56 58.49 -32.94
N PHE A 20 -8.32 58.57 -33.41
CA PHE A 20 -7.99 58.75 -34.82
C PHE A 20 -7.93 57.39 -35.55
N ASP A 21 -7.33 56.38 -34.92
CA ASP A 21 -7.29 55.00 -35.41
C ASP A 21 -8.68 54.38 -35.45
N ARG A 22 -9.49 54.64 -34.42
CA ARG A 22 -10.92 54.26 -34.39
C ARG A 22 -11.73 54.88 -35.54
N ALA A 23 -11.37 56.07 -36.01
CA ALA A 23 -12.05 56.78 -37.10
C ALA A 23 -11.57 56.39 -38.52
N LEU A 24 -10.36 55.86 -38.65
CA LEU A 24 -9.77 55.48 -39.94
C LEU A 24 -9.92 53.99 -40.27
N ASN A 25 -9.95 53.13 -39.25
CA ASN A 25 -10.07 51.67 -39.40
C ASN A 25 -11.22 51.14 -38.53
N PRO A 26 -12.50 51.44 -38.88
CA PRO A 26 -13.62 50.76 -38.24
C PRO A 26 -13.52 49.27 -38.55
N VAL A 27 -13.42 48.43 -37.52
CA VAL A 27 -13.58 46.98 -37.68
C VAL A 27 -15.08 46.73 -37.93
N ASP A 28 -15.41 45.77 -38.80
CA ASP A 28 -16.78 45.38 -39.19
C ASP A 28 -17.64 44.79 -38.04
N GLU A 29 -17.48 45.25 -36.81
CA GLU A 29 -18.18 44.77 -35.60
C GLU A 29 -19.67 45.17 -35.58
N ALA A 30 -20.12 46.04 -36.48
CA ALA A 30 -21.52 46.46 -36.58
C ALA A 30 -22.47 45.41 -37.21
N PHE A 31 -21.98 44.26 -37.69
CA PHE A 31 -22.83 43.27 -38.39
C PHE A 31 -23.38 42.12 -37.55
N GLU A 32 -22.98 41.95 -36.28
CA GLU A 32 -23.45 40.81 -35.47
C GLU A 32 -24.49 41.16 -34.39
N ALA A 33 -24.84 42.43 -34.18
CA ALA A 33 -25.71 42.84 -33.07
C ALA A 33 -27.23 42.93 -33.38
N GLU A 34 -27.68 42.97 -34.63
CA GLU A 34 -29.12 42.98 -34.93
C GLU A 34 -29.47 42.06 -36.11
N GLY A 35 -29.90 40.85 -35.77
CA GLY A 35 -30.61 39.99 -36.72
C GLY A 35 -31.95 40.61 -37.11
N GLY A 36 -32.02 41.19 -38.31
CA GLY A 36 -33.29 41.41 -39.02
C GLY A 36 -33.41 42.73 -39.79
N LEU A 37 -33.70 42.59 -41.09
CA LEU A 37 -34.18 43.62 -42.03
C LEU A 37 -33.19 44.68 -42.54
N MET A 38 -32.48 44.37 -43.64
CA MET A 38 -32.73 44.99 -44.96
C MET A 38 -31.74 44.47 -46.02
N GLU A 39 -32.10 43.40 -46.72
CA GLU A 39 -31.68 43.23 -48.11
C GLU A 39 -32.47 44.25 -48.97
N ASN A 40 -31.83 45.38 -49.29
CA ASN A 40 -31.96 46.16 -50.53
C ASN A 40 -31.53 47.60 -50.25
N ILE A 41 -30.27 47.91 -50.56
CA ILE A 41 -29.80 49.05 -51.37
C ILE A 41 -28.35 48.71 -51.73
N GLY A 42 -28.19 47.72 -52.62
CA GLY A 42 -26.96 47.53 -53.36
C GLY A 42 -26.85 48.62 -54.41
N GLY A 43 -25.93 49.56 -54.21
CA GLY A 43 -25.50 50.50 -55.23
C GLY A 43 -26.16 51.87 -55.18
N TRP A 44 -25.58 52.81 -54.43
CA TRP A 44 -25.67 54.21 -54.87
C TRP A 44 -24.54 55.18 -54.53
N PHE A 45 -23.53 54.89 -53.70
CA PHE A 45 -22.41 55.83 -53.56
C PHE A 45 -21.05 55.15 -53.42
N GLY A 46 -20.30 55.18 -54.54
CA GLY A 46 -18.90 54.82 -54.58
C GLY A 46 -17.99 55.84 -53.90
N PHE A 47 -16.79 55.37 -53.56
CA PHE A 47 -15.61 56.11 -53.11
C PHE A 47 -15.56 57.57 -53.57
N LYS A 48 -15.94 58.50 -52.68
CA LYS A 48 -15.47 59.91 -52.59
C LYS A 48 -16.13 60.60 -51.40
N GLY A 49 -15.52 60.51 -50.21
CA GLY A 49 -16.11 61.15 -49.03
C GLY A 49 -15.34 61.18 -47.72
N LEU A 50 -14.06 60.81 -47.65
CA LEU A 50 -13.30 60.79 -46.39
C LEU A 50 -13.16 62.19 -45.72
N GLY A 51 -13.26 63.27 -46.49
CA GLY A 51 -13.12 64.64 -46.00
C GLY A 51 -14.36 65.29 -45.36
N ARG A 52 -15.56 64.67 -45.42
CA ARG A 52 -16.81 65.29 -44.90
C ARG A 52 -17.33 64.69 -43.59
N ALA A 53 -16.83 63.53 -43.17
CA ALA A 53 -17.19 62.94 -41.87
C ALA A 53 -16.46 63.66 -40.72
N ILE A 54 -15.19 64.03 -40.94
CA ILE A 54 -14.34 64.74 -39.97
C ILE A 54 -14.89 66.14 -39.64
N ASP A 55 -15.52 66.84 -40.60
CA ASP A 55 -16.07 68.19 -40.41
C ASP A 55 -17.43 68.21 -39.65
N ARG A 56 -18.09 67.04 -39.49
CA ARG A 56 -19.31 66.93 -38.66
C ARG A 56 -19.03 66.54 -37.21
N ALA A 57 -18.00 65.71 -36.96
CA ALA A 57 -17.63 65.29 -35.60
C ALA A 57 -17.10 66.47 -34.75
N THR A 58 -16.46 67.46 -35.39
CA THR A 58 -15.90 68.65 -34.73
C THR A 58 -16.92 69.74 -34.39
N ARG A 59 -18.22 69.56 -34.71
CA ARG A 59 -19.28 70.56 -34.50
C ARG A 59 -20.45 70.11 -33.63
N LEU A 60 -20.35 68.95 -32.97
CA LEU A 60 -21.38 68.50 -32.03
C LEU A 60 -21.09 68.99 -30.60
N PRO A 61 -22.11 69.45 -29.85
CA PRO A 61 -21.96 69.83 -28.44
C PRO A 61 -21.43 68.65 -27.63
N LEU A 62 -20.46 68.89 -26.73
CA LEU A 62 -19.79 67.86 -25.92
C LEU A 62 -20.75 66.88 -25.21
N ASP A 63 -21.98 67.31 -24.90
CA ASP A 63 -22.95 66.54 -24.12
C ASP A 63 -23.72 65.46 -24.92
N ILE A 64 -23.66 65.48 -26.26
CA ILE A 64 -24.24 64.41 -27.12
C ILE A 64 -23.18 63.36 -27.51
N VAL A 65 -21.90 63.68 -27.33
CA VAL A 65 -20.77 62.90 -27.84
C VAL A 65 -20.66 61.55 -27.12
N ARG A 66 -20.85 61.49 -25.80
CA ARG A 66 -20.63 60.23 -25.05
C ARG A 66 -21.58 59.08 -25.39
N GLY A 67 -22.79 59.36 -25.89
CA GLY A 67 -23.78 58.30 -26.17
C GLY A 67 -23.84 57.86 -27.63
N THR A 68 -23.21 58.59 -28.56
CA THR A 68 -23.29 58.35 -30.01
C THR A 68 -21.95 58.08 -30.67
N THR A 69 -20.82 58.25 -29.96
CA THR A 69 -19.49 57.86 -30.47
C THR A 69 -19.27 56.36 -30.47
N ASP A 70 -19.81 55.64 -29.49
CA ASP A 70 -19.52 54.21 -29.30
C ASP A 70 -20.17 53.36 -30.41
N LEU A 71 -21.23 53.86 -31.06
CA LEU A 71 -21.90 53.19 -32.17
C LEU A 71 -21.18 53.31 -33.53
N PHE A 72 -20.19 54.19 -33.67
CA PHE A 72 -19.58 54.49 -34.98
C PHE A 72 -18.08 54.19 -35.07
N PHE A 73 -17.39 53.91 -33.96
CA PHE A 73 -15.94 53.94 -33.91
C PHE A 73 -15.26 52.68 -33.35
N GLY A 74 -16.04 51.65 -32.99
CA GLY A 74 -15.52 50.39 -32.43
C GLY A 74 -14.95 50.54 -31.02
N ASP A 75 -14.76 49.42 -30.35
CA ASP A 75 -14.30 49.37 -28.96
C ASP A 75 -12.87 49.97 -28.81
N LYS A 76 -12.57 50.62 -27.69
CA LYS A 76 -11.28 51.26 -27.39
C LYS A 76 -10.18 50.23 -27.11
N TYR A 77 -10.52 49.13 -26.43
CA TYR A 77 -9.57 48.11 -26.03
C TYR A 77 -9.80 46.82 -26.78
N HIS A 78 -8.77 46.32 -27.45
CA HIS A 78 -8.83 45.05 -28.18
C HIS A 78 -7.82 44.07 -27.59
N PHE A 79 -8.27 42.83 -27.37
CA PHE A 79 -7.47 41.78 -26.82
C PHE A 79 -7.30 40.65 -27.83
N SER A 80 -6.11 40.04 -27.84
CA SER A 80 -5.84 38.83 -28.59
C SER A 80 -5.00 37.90 -27.72
N CYS A 81 -5.61 36.84 -27.21
CA CYS A 81 -4.92 35.89 -26.35
C CYS A 81 -3.83 35.13 -27.12
N PRO A 82 -2.55 35.25 -26.74
CA PRO A 82 -1.47 34.58 -27.47
C PRO A 82 -1.48 33.06 -27.29
N ASN A 83 -2.10 32.56 -26.21
CA ASN A 83 -2.14 31.14 -25.89
C ASN A 83 -3.23 30.38 -26.66
N CYS A 84 -4.45 30.91 -26.71
CA CYS A 84 -5.60 30.21 -27.31
C CYS A 84 -6.20 30.89 -28.55
N GLY A 85 -5.65 32.05 -28.95
CA GLY A 85 -6.09 32.81 -30.13
C GLY A 85 -7.44 33.52 -29.99
N GLU A 86 -8.06 33.47 -28.82
CA GLU A 86 -9.33 34.16 -28.55
C GLU A 86 -9.16 35.67 -28.67
N LYS A 87 -10.10 36.32 -29.35
CA LYS A 87 -10.13 37.77 -29.52
C LYS A 87 -11.42 38.32 -28.96
N TRP A 88 -11.32 39.44 -28.28
CA TRP A 88 -12.46 40.18 -27.76
C TRP A 88 -12.08 41.64 -27.61
N SER A 89 -13.07 42.49 -27.40
CA SER A 89 -12.89 43.92 -27.24
C SER A 89 -13.88 44.47 -26.22
N THR A 90 -13.58 45.65 -25.68
CA THR A 90 -14.47 46.35 -24.74
C THR A 90 -14.16 47.85 -24.73
N ASP A 91 -15.21 48.66 -24.57
CA ASP A 91 -15.12 50.09 -24.24
C ASP A 91 -15.27 50.35 -22.73
N ASN A 92 -15.51 49.30 -21.95
CA ASN A 92 -15.87 49.41 -20.54
C ASN A 92 -14.63 49.40 -19.62
N ASP A 93 -14.17 50.59 -19.23
CA ASP A 93 -13.06 50.76 -18.27
C ASP A 93 -13.29 49.99 -16.93
N TRP A 94 -14.54 49.69 -16.56
CA TRP A 94 -14.85 48.91 -15.33
C TRP A 94 -14.47 47.44 -15.40
N GLU A 95 -14.19 46.93 -16.60
CA GLU A 95 -13.72 45.56 -16.79
C GLU A 95 -12.18 45.48 -16.74
N ASP A 96 -11.48 46.56 -16.38
CA ASP A 96 -10.01 46.55 -16.25
C ASP A 96 -9.59 45.82 -14.97
N GLU A 97 -8.89 44.70 -15.16
CA GLU A 97 -8.39 43.86 -14.10
C GLU A 97 -6.90 44.13 -13.79
N THR A 98 -6.32 45.23 -14.29
CA THR A 98 -4.90 45.59 -14.07
C THR A 98 -4.52 45.57 -12.58
N VAL A 99 -5.36 46.10 -11.69
CA VAL A 99 -5.09 46.10 -10.23
C VAL A 99 -5.00 44.69 -9.67
N ILE A 100 -5.84 43.76 -10.16
CA ILE A 100 -5.84 42.36 -9.74
C ILE A 100 -4.57 41.68 -10.25
N TYR A 101 -4.21 41.91 -11.52
CA TYR A 101 -2.97 41.41 -12.10
C TYR A 101 -1.73 41.89 -11.33
N GLU A 102 -1.65 43.20 -11.02
CA GLU A 102 -0.52 43.78 -10.30
C GLU A 102 -0.37 43.19 -8.88
N GLU A 103 -1.48 42.98 -8.17
CA GLU A 103 -1.46 42.35 -6.84
C GLU A 103 -1.05 40.87 -6.92
N GLU A 104 -1.51 40.11 -7.93
CA GLU A 104 -1.03 38.75 -8.17
C GLU A 104 0.48 38.71 -8.45
N GLN A 105 0.99 39.59 -9.32
CA GLN A 105 2.43 39.67 -9.61
C GLN A 105 3.23 40.07 -8.37
N ARG A 106 2.71 40.99 -7.55
CA ARG A 106 3.32 41.37 -6.28
C ARG A 106 3.44 40.17 -5.34
N GLN A 107 2.38 39.38 -5.18
CA GLN A 107 2.40 38.19 -4.32
C GLN A 107 3.37 37.12 -4.86
N ILE A 108 3.39 36.88 -6.18
CA ILE A 108 4.34 35.98 -6.83
C ILE A 108 5.78 36.42 -6.54
N ASN A 109 6.07 37.71 -6.65
CA ASN A 109 7.41 38.26 -6.41
C ASN A 109 7.83 38.12 -4.93
N ILE A 110 6.92 38.36 -3.99
CA ILE A 110 7.18 38.14 -2.55
C ILE A 110 7.61 36.69 -2.29
N VAL A 111 6.86 35.73 -2.83
CA VAL A 111 7.16 34.29 -2.65
C VAL A 111 8.51 33.93 -3.27
N LYS A 112 8.77 34.37 -4.51
CA LYS A 112 10.06 34.14 -5.19
C LYS A 112 11.23 34.73 -4.43
N GLU A 113 11.12 35.98 -3.97
CA GLU A 113 12.18 36.65 -3.22
C GLU A 113 12.46 35.95 -1.89
N CYS A 114 11.41 35.57 -1.15
CA CYS A 114 11.54 34.83 0.09
C CYS A 114 12.26 33.48 -0.13
N ARG A 115 11.87 32.73 -1.16
CA ARG A 115 12.51 31.45 -1.53
C ARG A 115 13.98 31.65 -1.88
N ASP A 116 14.30 32.57 -2.77
CA ASP A 116 15.69 32.74 -3.20
C ASP A 116 16.58 33.26 -2.06
N LYS A 117 16.01 34.05 -1.15
CA LYS A 117 16.69 34.52 0.06
C LYS A 117 16.91 33.38 1.07
N SER A 118 15.95 32.46 1.24
CA SER A 118 16.11 31.32 2.15
C SER A 118 17.25 30.39 1.73
N ILE A 119 17.42 30.17 0.42
CA ILE A 119 18.51 29.35 -0.13
C ILE A 119 19.86 30.05 0.05
N ARG A 120 19.93 31.36 -0.22
CA ARG A 120 21.18 32.15 -0.09
C ARG A 120 21.67 32.26 1.36
N LEU A 121 20.79 32.18 2.35
CA LEU A 121 21.12 32.35 3.76
C LEU A 121 21.64 31.09 4.47
N ILE A 122 21.77 29.95 3.78
CA ILE A 122 22.24 28.69 4.38
C ILE A 122 23.59 28.87 5.11
N ASP A 123 24.52 29.58 4.49
CA ASP A 123 25.86 29.83 5.04
C ASP A 123 25.99 31.18 5.77
N ALA A 124 24.88 31.88 5.98
CA ALA A 124 24.87 33.18 6.65
C ALA A 124 25.01 33.07 8.18
N PRO A 125 25.40 34.16 8.87
CA PRO A 125 25.38 34.24 10.33
C PRO A 125 24.00 34.01 10.95
N GLU A 126 23.97 33.41 12.14
CA GLU A 126 22.73 33.01 12.84
C GLU A 126 21.74 34.17 13.05
N ASN A 127 22.23 35.36 13.37
CA ASN A 127 21.39 36.55 13.56
C ASN A 127 20.64 36.95 12.27
N GLU A 128 21.25 36.78 11.10
CA GLU A 128 20.60 37.06 9.82
C GLU A 128 19.54 36.02 9.48
N LYS A 129 19.84 34.73 9.76
CA LYS A 129 18.90 33.62 9.61
C LYS A 129 17.64 33.82 10.47
N VAL A 130 17.81 34.10 11.76
CA VAL A 130 16.70 34.36 12.68
C VAL A 130 15.88 35.58 12.26
N LYS A 131 16.56 36.66 11.85
CA LYS A 131 15.88 37.87 11.36
C LYS A 131 15.01 37.56 10.13
N PHE A 132 15.56 36.84 9.16
CA PHE A 132 14.83 36.46 7.95
C PHE A 132 13.60 35.59 8.25
N VAL A 133 13.74 34.58 9.13
CA VAL A 133 12.60 33.73 9.51
C VAL A 133 11.48 34.55 10.16
N ASN A 134 11.81 35.53 11.01
CA ASN A 134 10.81 36.43 11.59
C ASN A 134 10.13 37.33 10.54
N GLU A 135 10.91 37.87 9.58
CA GLU A 135 10.39 38.64 8.45
C GLU A 135 9.42 37.79 7.60
N LEU A 136 9.77 36.52 7.36
CA LEU A 136 8.96 35.58 6.59
C LEU A 136 7.63 35.23 7.28
N VAL A 137 7.64 35.00 8.60
CA VAL A 137 6.41 34.78 9.37
C VAL A 137 5.50 36.01 9.29
N ALA A 138 6.08 37.22 9.38
CA ALA A 138 5.32 38.46 9.29
C ALA A 138 4.74 38.72 7.89
N SER A 139 5.32 38.15 6.83
CA SER A 139 4.82 38.30 5.46
C SER A 139 3.70 37.32 5.08
N LEU A 140 3.53 36.21 5.81
CA LEU A 140 2.47 35.21 5.55
C LEU A 140 1.06 35.81 5.34
N PRO A 141 0.57 36.75 6.18
CA PRO A 141 -0.76 37.32 6.01
C PRO A 141 -0.90 38.21 4.77
N SER A 142 0.21 38.64 4.17
CA SER A 142 0.22 39.55 3.01
C SER A 142 -0.01 38.87 1.66
N VAL A 143 0.10 37.53 1.61
CA VAL A 143 -0.21 36.73 0.43
C VAL A 143 -1.61 36.17 0.62
N SER A 144 -2.56 36.52 -0.26
CA SER A 144 -3.96 36.08 -0.15
C SER A 144 -4.25 34.79 -0.89
N GLU A 145 -3.56 34.54 -2.00
CA GLU A 145 -3.75 33.35 -2.84
C GLU A 145 -3.23 32.09 -2.14
N GLU A 146 -4.02 31.01 -2.14
CA GLU A 146 -3.78 29.82 -1.33
C GLU A 146 -2.54 29.05 -1.78
N GLY A 147 -2.31 28.89 -3.09
CA GLY A 147 -1.14 28.17 -3.61
C GLY A 147 0.18 28.90 -3.34
N LEU A 148 0.21 30.21 -3.51
CA LEU A 148 1.33 31.08 -3.18
C LEU A 148 1.58 31.12 -1.67
N ARG A 149 0.52 31.14 -0.86
CA ARG A 149 0.65 31.08 0.60
C ARG A 149 1.16 29.72 1.06
N ALA A 150 0.71 28.61 0.47
CA ALA A 150 1.25 27.27 0.72
C ALA A 150 2.76 27.21 0.41
N THR A 151 3.15 27.76 -0.73
CA THR A 151 4.56 27.89 -1.13
C THR A 151 5.39 28.71 -0.12
N LEU A 152 4.80 29.75 0.46
CA LEU A 152 5.45 30.57 1.50
C LEU A 152 5.59 29.80 2.82
N PHE A 153 4.61 28.94 3.16
CA PHE A 153 4.73 28.00 4.27
C PHE A 153 5.81 26.95 4.03
N ASP A 154 5.98 26.44 2.81
CA ASP A 154 7.08 25.53 2.47
C ASP A 154 8.44 26.23 2.60
N THR A 155 8.51 27.50 2.19
CA THR A 155 9.70 28.35 2.40
C THR A 155 10.01 28.54 3.88
N LEU A 156 8.96 28.73 4.71
CA LEU A 156 9.12 28.81 6.16
C LEU A 156 9.59 27.47 6.73
N ALA A 157 9.02 26.36 6.28
CA ALA A 157 9.41 25.03 6.71
C ALA A 157 10.89 24.74 6.39
N PHE A 158 11.29 25.00 5.15
CA PHE A 158 12.69 24.90 4.73
C PHE A 158 13.59 25.77 5.60
N SER A 159 13.19 27.01 5.87
CA SER A 159 14.00 27.96 6.64
C SER A 159 14.15 27.54 8.11
N GLN A 160 13.06 27.11 8.74
CA GLN A 160 13.09 26.57 10.10
C GLN A 160 14.01 25.35 10.19
N PHE A 161 13.93 24.45 9.20
CA PHE A 161 14.73 23.24 9.18
C PHE A 161 16.20 23.48 8.85
N LYS A 162 16.51 24.11 7.71
CA LYS A 162 17.88 24.27 7.20
C LYS A 162 18.64 25.44 7.83
N LEU A 163 17.97 26.53 8.18
CA LEU A 163 18.64 27.69 8.75
C LEU A 163 18.75 27.58 10.27
N LEU A 164 17.66 27.18 10.95
CA LEU A 164 17.56 27.20 12.41
C LEU A 164 17.62 25.82 13.09
N GLY A 165 17.54 24.72 12.33
CA GLY A 165 17.51 23.36 12.89
C GLY A 165 16.22 23.01 13.66
N ASN A 166 15.16 23.80 13.52
CA ASN A 166 13.90 23.66 14.24
C ASN A 166 12.93 22.71 13.50
N VAL A 167 13.09 21.40 13.73
CA VAL A 167 12.28 20.37 13.06
C VAL A 167 10.77 20.51 13.35
N ASN A 168 10.38 20.79 14.60
CA ASN A 168 8.97 20.88 14.97
C ASN A 168 8.26 22.05 14.27
N GLU A 169 8.88 23.24 14.25
CA GLU A 169 8.31 24.39 13.56
C GLU A 169 8.28 24.19 12.05
N ALA A 170 9.28 23.48 11.51
CA ALA A 170 9.27 23.11 10.10
C ALA A 170 8.08 22.20 9.76
N LEU A 171 7.83 21.16 10.56
CA LEU A 171 6.68 20.27 10.37
C LEU A 171 5.32 20.96 10.61
N ASN A 172 5.26 21.93 11.52
CA ASN A 172 4.07 22.77 11.71
C ASN A 172 3.78 23.58 10.44
N ALA A 173 4.79 24.25 9.87
CA ALA A 173 4.65 25.03 8.65
C ALA A 173 4.23 24.14 7.45
N ILE A 174 4.81 22.95 7.29
CA ILE A 174 4.37 21.97 6.29
C ILE A 174 2.89 21.59 6.50
N SER A 175 2.47 21.40 7.75
CA SER A 175 1.08 21.05 8.05
C SER A 175 0.12 22.18 7.67
N GLU A 176 0.52 23.45 7.81
CA GLU A 176 -0.27 24.58 7.32
C GLU A 176 -0.28 24.66 5.79
N SER A 177 0.83 24.35 5.12
CA SER A 177 0.92 24.28 3.66
C SER A 177 -0.06 23.24 3.08
N LEU A 178 -0.03 22.01 3.58
CA LEU A 178 -0.89 20.91 3.10
C LEU A 178 -2.38 21.11 3.41
N LYS A 179 -2.74 21.97 4.38
CA LYS A 179 -4.15 22.35 4.59
C LYS A 179 -4.68 23.25 3.48
N LEU A 180 -3.80 24.04 2.86
CA LEU A 180 -4.14 24.95 1.77
C LEU A 180 -4.10 24.23 0.42
N PHE A 181 -3.04 23.46 0.18
CA PHE A 181 -2.83 22.83 -1.12
C PHE A 181 -2.00 21.54 -0.98
N ASP A 182 -2.50 20.44 -1.53
CA ASP A 182 -1.86 19.11 -1.50
C ASP A 182 -0.81 18.99 -2.61
N ASP A 183 0.37 19.58 -2.40
CA ASP A 183 1.46 19.61 -3.40
C ASP A 183 2.47 18.46 -3.20
N PRO A 184 2.85 17.73 -4.26
CA PRO A 184 3.90 16.72 -4.19
C PRO A 184 5.24 17.24 -3.66
N ASN A 185 5.65 18.48 -3.96
CA ASN A 185 6.90 19.02 -3.41
C ASN A 185 6.82 19.24 -1.90
N THR A 186 5.67 19.63 -1.38
CA THR A 186 5.44 19.79 0.06
C THR A 186 5.58 18.44 0.78
N HIS A 187 5.01 17.38 0.20
CA HIS A 187 5.20 16.01 0.69
C HIS A 187 6.68 15.62 0.71
N VAL A 188 7.40 15.80 -0.40
CA VAL A 188 8.81 15.42 -0.46
C VAL A 188 9.66 16.24 0.53
N LEU A 189 9.37 17.53 0.70
CA LEU A 189 10.00 18.38 1.71
C LEU A 189 9.72 17.87 3.14
N ARG A 190 8.48 17.45 3.42
CA ARG A 190 8.12 16.78 4.68
C ARG A 190 8.97 15.53 4.91
N GLY A 191 9.12 14.69 3.89
CA GLY A 191 9.97 13.50 3.93
C GLY A 191 11.43 13.84 4.30
N ILE A 192 12.00 14.88 3.69
CA ILE A 192 13.35 15.36 4.06
C ILE A 192 13.41 15.81 5.53
N ILE A 193 12.43 16.57 6.00
CA ILE A 193 12.41 17.11 7.37
C ILE A 193 12.25 16.00 8.42
N LEU A 194 11.40 15.01 8.14
CA LEU A 194 11.27 13.80 8.97
C LEU A 194 12.62 13.05 9.06
N GLY A 195 13.41 13.11 7.99
CA GLY A 195 14.75 12.54 7.91
C GLY A 195 14.71 11.01 8.06
N GLU A 196 15.78 10.46 8.63
CA GLU A 196 15.94 9.00 8.77
C GLU A 196 15.02 8.37 9.82
N GLY A 197 14.29 9.18 10.61
CA GLY A 197 13.55 8.66 11.75
C GLY A 197 14.46 7.89 12.73
N ARG A 198 13.88 7.21 13.73
CA ARG A 198 14.69 6.36 14.64
C ARG A 198 14.36 4.89 14.48
N THR A 199 13.14 4.59 14.07
CA THR A 199 12.63 3.23 13.90
C THR A 199 12.42 2.90 12.42
N PRO A 200 12.36 1.62 12.03
CA PRO A 200 12.03 1.24 10.66
C PRO A 200 10.63 1.72 10.23
N ASN A 201 9.69 1.87 11.16
CA ASN A 201 8.38 2.46 10.87
C ASN A 201 8.47 3.96 10.55
N ASP A 202 9.34 4.70 11.22
CA ASP A 202 9.56 6.11 10.90
C ASP A 202 10.15 6.23 9.49
N LYS A 203 11.07 5.34 9.11
CA LYS A 203 11.62 5.28 7.74
C LYS A 203 10.56 4.96 6.71
N TYR A 204 9.67 4.02 7.01
CA TYR A 204 8.54 3.73 6.13
C TYR A 204 7.64 4.96 5.94
N LYS A 205 7.40 5.75 7.00
CA LYS A 205 6.69 7.02 6.89
C LYS A 205 7.44 8.05 6.06
N THR A 206 8.75 8.17 6.24
CA THR A 206 9.57 9.02 5.38
C THR A 206 9.47 8.60 3.91
N LEU A 207 9.48 7.29 3.63
CA LEU A 207 9.28 6.76 2.28
C LEU A 207 7.90 7.13 1.71
N GLN A 208 6.83 7.04 2.50
CA GLN A 208 5.47 7.45 2.09
C GLN A 208 5.43 8.89 1.58
N GLU A 209 6.24 9.78 2.17
CA GLU A 209 6.37 11.17 1.73
C GLU A 209 7.27 11.31 0.50
N LEU A 210 8.41 10.63 0.48
CA LEU A 210 9.40 10.77 -0.59
C LEU A 210 8.94 10.16 -1.91
N ILE A 211 8.02 9.18 -1.94
CA ILE A 211 7.55 8.59 -3.20
C ILE A 211 6.90 9.61 -4.15
N TYR A 212 6.39 10.73 -3.62
CA TYR A 212 5.84 11.82 -4.42
C TYR A 212 6.86 12.46 -5.35
N CYS A 213 8.17 12.31 -5.09
CA CYS A 213 9.20 12.79 -6.01
C CYS A 213 9.14 12.07 -7.37
N LYS A 214 8.52 10.89 -7.45
CA LYS A 214 8.34 10.15 -8.70
C LYS A 214 7.18 10.65 -9.54
N GLU A 215 6.31 11.49 -9.00
CA GLU A 215 5.17 12.01 -9.76
C GLU A 215 5.67 12.95 -10.87
N PRO A 216 5.24 12.76 -12.13
CA PRO A 216 5.69 13.57 -13.25
C PRO A 216 4.99 14.94 -13.23
N GLU A 217 5.28 15.78 -12.24
CA GLU A 217 4.83 17.16 -12.27
C GLU A 217 5.77 18.01 -13.14
N LYS A 218 5.16 18.85 -13.97
CA LYS A 218 5.86 19.86 -14.78
C LYS A 218 6.41 21.04 -13.94
N ARG A 219 6.34 20.96 -12.61
CA ARG A 219 6.78 22.02 -11.69
C ARG A 219 8.22 21.72 -11.27
N GLU A 220 9.08 22.72 -11.44
CA GLU A 220 10.48 22.56 -11.00
C GLU A 220 10.53 22.34 -9.48
N PRO A 221 11.35 21.38 -9.01
CA PRO A 221 11.57 21.16 -7.60
C PRO A 221 11.94 22.44 -6.84
N PHE A 222 11.29 22.65 -5.69
CA PHE A 222 11.28 23.98 -5.06
C PHE A 222 12.57 24.33 -4.28
N PHE A 223 13.18 23.37 -3.57
CA PHE A 223 14.37 23.62 -2.72
C PHE A 223 15.55 22.69 -2.99
N PHE A 224 15.29 21.50 -3.53
CA PHE A 224 16.28 20.49 -3.85
C PHE A 224 16.09 20.06 -5.29
N THR A 225 17.13 19.57 -5.93
CA THR A 225 17.04 18.98 -7.26
C THR A 225 16.28 17.65 -7.22
N GLN A 226 15.70 17.28 -8.37
CA GLN A 226 15.04 15.98 -8.53
C GLN A 226 15.96 14.80 -8.17
N GLN A 227 17.26 14.92 -8.50
CA GLN A 227 18.24 13.89 -8.19
C GLN A 227 18.48 13.76 -6.68
N GLU A 228 18.52 14.86 -5.93
CA GLU A 228 18.66 14.82 -4.48
C GLU A 228 17.48 14.13 -3.80
N TYR A 229 16.26 14.37 -4.28
CA TYR A 229 15.08 13.67 -3.77
C TYR A 229 15.12 12.18 -4.06
N LEU A 230 15.50 11.78 -5.28
CA LEU A 230 15.63 10.37 -5.66
C LEU A 230 16.73 9.66 -4.85
N MET A 231 17.88 10.31 -4.67
CA MET A 231 18.95 9.76 -3.81
C MET A 231 18.47 9.56 -2.38
N LYS A 232 17.73 10.52 -1.80
CA LYS A 232 17.19 10.36 -0.44
C LYS A 232 16.16 9.23 -0.36
N LEU A 233 15.29 9.10 -1.37
CA LEU A 233 14.35 7.99 -1.46
C LEU A 233 15.05 6.62 -1.48
N GLU A 234 16.10 6.48 -2.30
CA GLU A 234 16.88 5.23 -2.40
C GLU A 234 17.58 4.89 -1.08
N GLU A 235 18.23 5.87 -0.45
CA GLU A 235 18.89 5.71 0.85
C GLU A 235 17.89 5.26 1.93
N GLN A 236 16.72 5.91 2.02
CA GLN A 236 15.69 5.52 2.98
C GLN A 236 15.15 4.13 2.70
N ASN A 237 15.00 3.76 1.41
CA ASN A 237 14.47 2.46 1.03
C ASN A 237 15.43 1.34 1.43
N LEU A 238 16.74 1.52 1.18
CA LEU A 238 17.77 0.57 1.59
C LEU A 238 17.77 0.39 3.10
N HIS A 239 17.80 1.50 3.86
CA HIS A 239 17.84 1.42 5.31
C HIS A 239 16.58 0.77 5.91
N TYR A 240 15.40 1.13 5.41
CA TYR A 240 14.14 0.52 5.81
C TYR A 240 14.15 -0.99 5.54
N ALA A 241 14.61 -1.40 4.36
CA ALA A 241 14.64 -2.80 3.97
C ALA A 241 15.61 -3.61 4.86
N GLU A 242 16.82 -3.12 5.11
CA GLU A 242 17.81 -3.77 6.00
C GLU A 242 17.26 -4.04 7.40
N HIS A 243 16.41 -3.14 7.91
CA HIS A 243 15.86 -3.22 9.27
C HIS A 243 14.41 -3.71 9.27
N PHE A 244 13.92 -4.27 8.16
CA PHE A 244 12.53 -4.70 8.01
C PHE A 244 12.12 -5.73 9.05
N LEU A 245 13.01 -6.67 9.40
CA LEU A 245 12.73 -7.72 10.38
C LEU A 245 12.63 -7.20 11.83
N GLU A 246 13.11 -5.99 12.11
CA GLU A 246 12.95 -5.33 13.41
C GLU A 246 11.53 -4.77 13.60
N ILE A 247 10.76 -4.61 12.52
CA ILE A 247 9.35 -4.25 12.60
C ILE A 247 8.60 -5.40 13.28
N PRO A 248 7.81 -5.13 14.34
CA PRO A 248 6.98 -6.14 14.98
C PRO A 248 6.12 -6.91 13.98
N GLN A 249 6.04 -8.23 14.11
CA GLN A 249 5.37 -9.11 13.14
C GLN A 249 3.92 -8.69 12.85
N ASN A 250 3.18 -8.20 13.84
CA ASN A 250 1.82 -7.70 13.67
C ASN A 250 1.72 -6.45 12.78
N GLN A 251 2.78 -5.64 12.70
CA GLN A 251 2.85 -4.42 11.86
C GLN A 251 3.44 -4.69 10.46
N ARG A 252 4.10 -5.83 10.26
CA ARG A 252 4.59 -6.31 8.95
C ARG A 252 3.90 -7.61 8.51
N LYS A 253 2.67 -7.83 8.99
CA LYS A 253 1.87 -9.03 8.73
C LYS A 253 1.68 -9.25 7.24
N PHE A 254 1.46 -8.19 6.48
CA PHE A 254 1.32 -8.23 5.03
C PHE A 254 2.49 -7.52 4.35
N LEU A 255 2.94 -8.11 3.25
CA LEU A 255 4.04 -7.62 2.44
C LEU A 255 3.64 -7.66 0.97
N VAL A 256 3.86 -6.59 0.23
CA VAL A 256 3.78 -6.54 -1.23
C VAL A 256 5.17 -6.32 -1.78
N ILE A 257 5.50 -7.02 -2.86
CA ILE A 257 6.72 -6.75 -3.62
C ILE A 257 6.35 -5.81 -4.75
N ASP A 258 6.96 -4.63 -4.78
CA ASP A 258 6.76 -3.63 -5.83
C ASP A 258 8.08 -2.94 -6.13
N ASN A 259 8.63 -3.20 -7.31
CA ASN A 259 9.97 -2.72 -7.67
C ASN A 259 10.09 -1.22 -7.82
N GLU A 260 8.98 -0.51 -8.06
CA GLU A 260 9.01 0.94 -8.30
C GLU A 260 8.40 1.75 -7.15
N LEU A 261 7.95 1.11 -6.06
CA LEU A 261 7.36 1.77 -4.88
C LEU A 261 6.22 2.75 -5.25
N HIS A 262 5.23 2.28 -6.00
CA HIS A 262 4.14 3.10 -6.52
C HIS A 262 3.18 3.61 -5.43
N TYR A 263 3.00 2.83 -4.37
CA TYR A 263 2.09 3.15 -3.27
C TYR A 263 2.53 2.46 -1.99
N LEU A 264 2.52 3.19 -0.87
CA LEU A 264 2.98 2.74 0.42
C LEU A 264 1.87 2.94 1.48
N PRO A 265 0.88 2.04 1.60
CA PRO A 265 -0.16 2.18 2.61
C PRO A 265 0.30 1.71 3.99
N ASP A 266 -0.53 1.95 5.01
CA ASP A 266 -0.31 1.41 6.35
C ASP A 266 -0.81 -0.04 6.50
N SER A 267 -1.73 -0.49 5.64
CA SER A 267 -2.37 -1.81 5.72
C SER A 267 -1.42 -2.98 5.36
N PHE A 268 -0.42 -2.72 4.52
CA PHE A 268 0.65 -3.65 4.20
C PHE A 268 1.97 -2.92 4.01
N LYS A 269 3.08 -3.64 4.20
CA LYS A 269 4.41 -3.13 3.91
C LYS A 269 4.81 -3.45 2.49
N VAL A 270 5.72 -2.66 1.93
CA VAL A 270 6.23 -2.85 0.57
C VAL A 270 7.74 -3.02 0.62
N LEU A 271 8.29 -3.90 -0.21
CA LEU A 271 9.72 -4.02 -0.48
C LEU A 271 9.96 -4.08 -1.98
N THR A 272 11.10 -3.55 -2.45
CA THR A 272 11.55 -3.79 -3.82
C THR A 272 12.30 -5.12 -3.89
N ILE A 273 12.26 -5.83 -5.02
CA ILE A 273 12.85 -7.17 -5.12
C ILE A 273 14.35 -7.20 -4.81
N ASN A 274 15.06 -6.11 -5.13
CA ASN A 274 16.50 -5.98 -4.91
C ASN A 274 16.89 -5.58 -3.48
N SER A 275 15.92 -5.23 -2.63
CA SER A 275 16.15 -4.81 -1.24
C SER A 275 15.67 -5.85 -0.22
N ILE A 276 15.09 -6.96 -0.66
CA ILE A 276 14.55 -7.99 0.24
C ILE A 276 15.66 -8.56 1.14
N PRO A 277 15.49 -8.54 2.47
CA PRO A 277 16.45 -9.16 3.38
C PRO A 277 16.64 -10.65 3.08
N THR A 278 17.90 -11.09 3.08
CA THR A 278 18.27 -12.49 2.74
C THR A 278 17.68 -13.52 3.69
N GLU A 279 17.32 -13.12 4.90
CA GLU A 279 16.71 -13.95 5.92
C GLU A 279 15.23 -14.23 5.65
N LEU A 280 14.57 -13.45 4.80
CA LEU A 280 13.18 -13.70 4.41
C LEU A 280 13.09 -14.91 3.49
N GLN A 281 12.07 -15.73 3.74
CA GLN A 281 11.82 -16.97 3.04
C GLN A 281 10.47 -16.88 2.32
N PHE A 282 10.47 -17.35 1.09
CA PHE A 282 9.28 -17.45 0.24
C PHE A 282 9.21 -18.87 -0.37
N PRO A 283 8.03 -19.32 -0.81
CA PRO A 283 7.92 -20.57 -1.56
C PRO A 283 8.75 -20.55 -2.86
N VAL A 284 9.00 -21.73 -3.42
CA VAL A 284 9.76 -21.85 -4.68
C VAL A 284 9.05 -21.08 -5.79
N GLY A 285 9.80 -20.29 -6.56
CA GLY A 285 9.26 -19.43 -7.62
C GLY A 285 8.81 -18.04 -7.16
N HIS A 286 8.93 -17.74 -5.87
CA HIS A 286 8.68 -16.43 -5.28
C HIS A 286 10.00 -15.79 -4.79
N PRO A 287 10.05 -14.47 -4.54
CA PRO A 287 8.98 -13.47 -4.69
C PRO A 287 8.63 -13.11 -6.14
N ILE A 288 7.43 -12.57 -6.33
CA ILE A 288 6.86 -12.11 -7.60
C ILE A 288 6.48 -10.64 -7.44
N ASP A 289 6.82 -9.82 -8.44
CA ASP A 289 6.45 -8.40 -8.49
C ASP A 289 4.93 -8.22 -8.53
N LYS A 290 4.44 -7.20 -7.83
CA LYS A 290 3.01 -6.88 -7.65
C LYS A 290 2.19 -8.06 -7.09
N GLN A 291 2.78 -8.87 -6.21
CA GLN A 291 2.10 -9.93 -5.47
C GLN A 291 2.06 -9.60 -3.97
N MET A 292 0.92 -9.88 -3.33
CA MET A 292 0.77 -9.77 -1.88
C MET A 292 1.07 -11.09 -1.17
N TYR A 293 1.75 -10.97 -0.02
CA TYR A 293 2.14 -12.04 0.88
C TYR A 293 1.67 -11.76 2.31
N ILE A 294 1.49 -12.82 3.08
CA ILE A 294 1.19 -12.81 4.51
C ILE A 294 2.29 -13.55 5.28
N CYS A 295 2.72 -12.99 6.40
CA CYS A 295 3.71 -13.58 7.29
C CYS A 295 3.15 -14.84 7.96
N HIS A 296 3.92 -15.93 7.95
CA HIS A 296 3.56 -17.17 8.63
C HIS A 296 3.47 -16.92 10.15
N PRO A 297 2.37 -17.33 10.83
CA PRO A 297 2.11 -16.95 12.22
C PRO A 297 3.20 -17.45 13.18
N LEU A 298 3.72 -18.67 12.94
CA LEU A 298 4.74 -19.31 13.78
C LEU A 298 6.18 -19.27 13.22
N LYS A 299 6.37 -18.73 12.01
CA LYS A 299 7.68 -18.69 11.32
C LYS A 299 7.90 -17.25 10.84
N PRO A 300 8.35 -16.32 11.71
CA PRO A 300 8.31 -14.88 11.45
C PRO A 300 9.14 -14.38 10.25
N LYS A 301 9.96 -15.25 9.65
CA LYS A 301 10.78 -14.99 8.47
C LYS A 301 10.16 -15.55 7.18
N MET A 302 9.12 -16.36 7.27
CA MET A 302 8.44 -16.98 6.13
C MET A 302 7.23 -16.14 5.72
N TYR A 303 7.13 -15.84 4.44
CA TYR A 303 5.99 -15.15 3.83
C TYR A 303 5.33 -16.06 2.79
N LEU A 304 4.00 -16.15 2.82
CA LEU A 304 3.18 -17.00 1.95
C LEU A 304 2.32 -16.13 1.04
N PRO A 305 2.10 -16.51 -0.23
CA PRO A 305 1.16 -15.80 -1.11
C PRO A 305 -0.23 -15.72 -0.47
N VAL A 306 -0.84 -14.52 -0.47
CA VAL A 306 -2.16 -14.30 0.15
C VAL A 306 -3.28 -15.11 -0.51
N GLU A 307 -3.12 -15.48 -1.78
CA GLU A 307 -4.14 -16.27 -2.47
C GLU A 307 -4.30 -17.68 -1.86
N ASP A 308 -3.20 -18.34 -1.52
CA ASP A 308 -3.18 -19.75 -1.11
C ASP A 308 -2.65 -19.99 0.31
N TYR A 309 -2.44 -18.94 1.11
CA TYR A 309 -1.78 -19.07 2.42
C TYR A 309 -2.45 -20.09 3.35
N GLN A 310 -3.79 -20.20 3.36
CA GLN A 310 -4.49 -21.13 4.24
C GLN A 310 -4.16 -22.59 3.88
N LEU A 311 -4.08 -22.89 2.58
CA LEU A 311 -3.71 -24.20 2.07
C LEU A 311 -2.25 -24.52 2.40
N GLU A 312 -1.34 -23.56 2.25
CA GLU A 312 0.07 -23.71 2.60
C GLU A 312 0.29 -23.94 4.11
N LEU A 313 -0.43 -23.20 4.97
CA LEU A 313 -0.41 -23.41 6.41
C LEU A 313 -0.95 -24.80 6.78
N PHE A 314 -2.07 -25.19 6.16
CA PHE A 314 -2.65 -26.52 6.37
C PHE A 314 -1.69 -27.64 5.94
N ARG A 315 -0.98 -27.46 4.82
CA ARG A 315 0.05 -28.41 4.36
C ARG A 315 1.19 -28.55 5.37
N ASP A 316 1.67 -27.44 5.92
CA ASP A 316 2.72 -27.43 6.93
C ASP A 316 2.27 -28.12 8.23
N GLU A 317 1.04 -27.83 8.68
CA GLU A 317 0.42 -28.49 9.84
C GLU A 317 0.29 -30.02 9.64
N VAL A 318 -0.30 -30.46 8.53
CA VAL A 318 -0.52 -31.88 8.22
C VAL A 318 0.80 -32.64 8.09
N LYS A 319 1.85 -31.98 7.60
CA LYS A 319 3.19 -32.54 7.53
C LYS A 319 3.79 -32.74 8.92
N GLU A 320 3.73 -31.73 9.77
CA GLU A 320 4.24 -31.83 11.15
C GLU A 320 3.46 -32.85 11.97
N LEU A 321 2.13 -32.87 11.84
CA LEU A 321 1.27 -33.87 12.48
C LEU A 321 1.67 -35.29 12.09
N GLY A 322 1.93 -35.54 10.80
CA GLY A 322 2.39 -36.85 10.33
C GLY A 322 3.70 -37.31 11.00
N VAL A 323 4.65 -36.38 11.22
CA VAL A 323 5.90 -36.65 11.94
C VAL A 323 5.62 -36.96 13.41
N LEU A 324 4.78 -36.16 14.06
CA LEU A 324 4.36 -36.37 15.45
C LEU A 324 3.71 -37.75 15.63
N LEU A 325 2.74 -38.11 14.79
CA LEU A 325 2.01 -39.38 14.88
C LEU A 325 2.95 -40.59 14.71
N GLN A 326 3.89 -40.53 13.76
CA GLN A 326 4.89 -41.58 13.58
C GLN A 326 5.80 -41.71 14.80
N ALA A 327 6.28 -40.60 15.35
CA ALA A 327 7.12 -40.60 16.55
C ALA A 327 6.38 -41.09 17.81
N LEU A 328 5.07 -40.87 17.87
CA LEU A 328 4.17 -41.43 18.86
C LEU A 328 3.83 -42.92 18.63
N GLY A 329 4.46 -43.57 17.64
CA GLY A 329 4.33 -45.00 17.40
C GLY A 329 3.02 -45.37 16.70
N ALA A 330 2.56 -44.54 15.76
CA ALA A 330 1.45 -44.89 14.89
C ALA A 330 1.75 -46.20 14.14
N ARG A 331 0.82 -47.16 14.20
CA ARG A 331 0.80 -48.37 13.38
C ARG A 331 0.23 -48.06 12.01
N LYS A 332 -0.85 -47.30 11.97
CA LYS A 332 -1.46 -46.82 10.75
C LYS A 332 -2.13 -45.48 11.00
N PHE A 333 -2.18 -44.64 9.98
CA PHE A 333 -3.13 -43.55 9.95
C PHE A 333 -3.67 -43.32 8.55
N SER A 334 -4.87 -42.76 8.50
CA SER A 334 -5.55 -42.36 7.28
C SER A 334 -6.04 -40.93 7.41
N ILE A 335 -5.86 -40.16 6.35
CA ILE A 335 -6.53 -38.88 6.15
C ILE A 335 -7.52 -39.10 5.01
N THR A 336 -8.80 -38.94 5.29
CA THR A 336 -9.89 -39.14 4.32
C THR A 336 -10.70 -37.87 4.14
N ASP A 337 -11.34 -37.75 2.98
CA ASP A 337 -12.22 -36.64 2.66
C ASP A 337 -13.56 -36.80 3.39
N ASN A 338 -13.91 -35.86 4.27
CA ASN A 338 -15.13 -35.93 5.09
C ASN A 338 -16.41 -35.88 4.24
N ARG A 339 -16.41 -35.20 3.08
CA ARG A 339 -17.60 -35.14 2.18
C ARG A 339 -17.93 -36.47 1.53
N SER A 340 -16.97 -37.40 1.49
CA SER A 340 -17.22 -38.75 0.99
C SER A 340 -18.16 -39.56 1.90
N ASN A 341 -18.18 -39.25 3.20
CA ASN A 341 -19.05 -39.91 4.18
C ASN A 341 -20.50 -39.39 4.11
N GLU A 342 -20.72 -38.10 3.82
CA GLU A 342 -22.08 -37.53 3.67
C GLU A 342 -22.84 -38.16 2.50
N LYS A 343 -22.18 -38.34 1.35
CA LYS A 343 -22.78 -39.03 0.18
C LYS A 343 -23.16 -40.49 0.49
N SER A 344 -22.43 -41.15 1.40
CA SER A 344 -22.74 -42.52 1.83
C SER A 344 -23.96 -42.61 2.78
N LEU A 345 -24.18 -41.58 3.61
CA LEU A 345 -25.33 -41.48 4.51
C LEU A 345 -26.63 -41.15 3.76
N ASP A 346 -26.57 -40.32 2.72
CA ASP A 346 -27.71 -40.02 1.86
C ASP A 346 -28.13 -41.22 0.99
N GLN A 347 -27.17 -42.05 0.54
CA GLN A 347 -27.47 -43.32 -0.11
C GLN A 347 -28.14 -44.31 0.86
N LYS A 348 -27.70 -44.35 2.13
CA LYS A 348 -28.29 -45.22 3.15
C LYS A 348 -29.71 -44.79 3.54
N ARG A 349 -29.94 -43.47 3.67
CA ARG A 349 -31.30 -42.91 3.91
C ARG A 349 -32.26 -43.13 2.75
N LYS A 350 -31.78 -43.17 1.49
CA LYS A 350 -32.62 -43.52 0.33
C LYS A 350 -32.99 -45.00 0.29
N LEU A 351 -32.10 -45.89 0.72
CA LEU A 351 -32.39 -47.33 0.82
C LEU A 351 -33.35 -47.67 1.96
N ASP A 352 -33.28 -46.94 3.09
CA ASP A 352 -34.18 -47.16 4.22
C ASP A 352 -35.60 -46.60 3.98
N PHE A 353 -35.80 -45.70 3.01
CA PHE A 353 -37.12 -45.21 2.61
C PHE A 353 -37.82 -46.08 1.54
N GLU A 354 -37.09 -47.01 0.90
CA GLU A 354 -37.64 -47.92 -0.11
C GLU A 354 -38.06 -49.30 0.46
N ALA A 355 -37.89 -49.52 1.77
CA ALA A 355 -38.30 -50.76 2.46
C ALA A 355 -39.71 -50.72 3.09
N GLU A 356 -40.42 -49.59 3.02
CA GLU A 356 -41.82 -49.46 3.45
C GLU A 356 -42.66 -48.82 2.33
N GLY A 357 -43.38 -49.65 1.57
CA GLY A 357 -44.34 -49.19 0.56
C GLY A 357 -43.87 -49.42 -0.87
N GLY A 358 -44.01 -50.66 -1.33
CA GLY A 358 -43.72 -51.00 -2.71
C GLY A 358 -44.58 -50.23 -3.71
N ILE A 359 -43.98 -49.83 -4.82
CA ILE A 359 -44.56 -49.81 -6.16
C ILE A 359 -43.38 -49.85 -7.15
N LYS A 360 -43.36 -50.85 -8.01
CA LYS A 360 -42.53 -50.88 -9.22
C LYS A 360 -43.02 -49.79 -10.16
N THR A 361 -42.20 -48.78 -10.44
CA THR A 361 -42.33 -47.97 -11.65
C THR A 361 -41.09 -48.13 -12.52
N THR A 362 -41.20 -48.99 -13.52
CA THR A 362 -40.46 -48.86 -14.78
C THR A 362 -40.76 -47.49 -15.39
N GLY A 363 -39.74 -46.64 -15.54
CA GLY A 363 -39.91 -45.34 -16.18
C GLY A 363 -38.61 -44.56 -16.27
N ALA A 364 -38.09 -44.47 -17.50
CA ALA A 364 -37.19 -43.45 -18.03
C ALA A 364 -35.79 -43.28 -17.39
N ASN A 365 -34.80 -43.21 -18.27
CA ASN A 365 -33.45 -42.71 -17.99
C ASN A 365 -33.51 -41.29 -17.38
N VAL A 366 -33.62 -41.20 -16.06
CA VAL A 366 -33.25 -39.99 -15.34
C VAL A 366 -31.74 -40.02 -15.25
N LYS A 367 -31.12 -39.28 -16.18
CA LYS A 367 -29.71 -38.91 -16.15
C LYS A 367 -29.47 -38.21 -14.82
N GLY A 368 -29.06 -38.99 -13.82
CA GLY A 368 -28.69 -38.49 -12.51
C GLY A 368 -27.66 -37.39 -12.73
N SER A 369 -27.96 -36.21 -12.21
CA SER A 369 -27.05 -35.07 -12.21
C SER A 369 -25.80 -35.45 -11.41
N THR A 370 -24.78 -35.98 -12.09
CA THR A 370 -23.42 -36.03 -11.57
C THR A 370 -22.97 -34.59 -11.42
N SER A 371 -23.00 -34.07 -10.19
CA SER A 371 -22.32 -32.83 -9.85
C SER A 371 -20.84 -33.02 -10.15
N SER A 372 -20.33 -32.39 -11.20
CA SER A 372 -18.90 -32.37 -11.49
C SER A 372 -18.18 -31.71 -10.31
N GLU A 373 -17.32 -32.44 -9.62
CA GLU A 373 -16.43 -31.87 -8.60
C GLU A 373 -15.48 -30.88 -9.31
N SER A 374 -15.15 -29.74 -8.67
CA SER A 374 -14.25 -28.76 -9.29
C SER A 374 -12.82 -29.34 -9.38
N GLU A 375 -12.09 -28.96 -10.43
CA GLU A 375 -10.71 -29.44 -10.64
C GLU A 375 -9.79 -29.10 -9.45
N GLU A 376 -10.00 -27.93 -8.85
CA GLU A 376 -9.31 -27.52 -7.63
C GLU A 376 -9.62 -28.43 -6.43
N TYR A 377 -10.89 -28.79 -6.23
CA TYR A 377 -11.28 -29.69 -5.15
C TYR A 377 -10.57 -31.04 -5.29
N LEU A 378 -10.56 -31.60 -6.50
CA LEU A 378 -9.90 -32.86 -6.78
C LEU A 378 -8.39 -32.78 -6.54
N ARG A 379 -7.75 -31.67 -6.92
CA ARG A 379 -6.32 -31.42 -6.65
C ARG A 379 -6.02 -31.42 -5.16
N ILE A 380 -6.74 -30.60 -4.38
CA ILE A 380 -6.57 -30.49 -2.92
C ILE A 380 -6.84 -31.84 -2.24
N LYS A 381 -7.93 -32.52 -2.61
CA LYS A 381 -8.27 -33.85 -2.09
C LYS A 381 -7.14 -34.85 -2.34
N ASN A 382 -6.66 -34.94 -3.58
CA ASN A 382 -5.61 -35.89 -3.95
C ASN A 382 -4.28 -35.60 -3.26
N GLU A 383 -4.05 -34.35 -2.84
CA GLU A 383 -2.84 -33.97 -2.10
C GLU A 383 -2.83 -34.51 -0.65
N PHE A 384 -3.98 -34.48 0.04
CA PHE A 384 -4.06 -34.82 1.47
C PHE A 384 -4.57 -36.22 1.76
N VAL A 385 -5.45 -36.76 0.91
CA VAL A 385 -6.01 -38.10 1.13
C VAL A 385 -4.89 -39.13 1.02
N ARG A 386 -4.62 -39.83 2.12
CA ARG A 386 -3.55 -40.83 2.19
C ARG A 386 -3.83 -41.86 3.28
N ASN A 387 -3.36 -43.07 3.03
CA ASN A 387 -3.35 -44.17 3.99
C ASN A 387 -1.90 -44.64 4.13
N GLN A 388 -1.41 -44.69 5.37
CA GLN A 388 -0.04 -45.08 5.66
C GLN A 388 -0.04 -46.13 6.78
N GLU A 389 0.75 -47.18 6.59
CA GLU A 389 1.04 -48.19 7.60
C GLU A 389 2.53 -48.19 7.90
N PHE A 390 2.89 -48.41 9.15
CA PHE A 390 4.27 -48.33 9.63
C PHE A 390 4.63 -49.59 10.42
N GLU A 391 5.87 -50.02 10.22
CA GLU A 391 6.48 -50.99 11.11
C GLU A 391 6.71 -50.38 12.50
N ARG A 392 6.65 -51.23 13.53
CA ARG A 392 6.92 -50.81 14.90
C ARG A 392 8.38 -50.38 15.04
N ALA A 393 8.60 -49.11 15.36
CA ALA A 393 9.92 -48.58 15.71
C ALA A 393 10.54 -49.29 16.93
N SER A 394 11.87 -49.32 17.00
CA SER A 394 12.60 -49.88 18.15
C SER A 394 12.65 -48.94 19.36
N LYS A 395 12.43 -47.64 19.13
CA LYS A 395 12.41 -46.61 20.17
C LYS A 395 11.02 -46.47 20.77
N LEU A 396 10.97 -46.17 22.07
CA LEU A 396 9.71 -45.87 22.75
C LEU A 396 9.08 -44.61 22.14
N PRO A 397 7.74 -44.57 21.98
CA PRO A 397 7.02 -43.37 21.56
C PRO A 397 7.40 -42.14 22.37
N CYS A 398 7.69 -41.04 21.68
CA CYS A 398 7.98 -39.76 22.29
C CYS A 398 7.65 -38.60 21.34
N VAL A 399 7.58 -37.38 21.89
CA VAL A 399 7.44 -36.16 21.09
C VAL A 399 8.82 -35.76 20.58
N PRO A 400 9.03 -35.62 19.26
CA PRO A 400 10.27 -35.10 18.69
C PRO A 400 10.58 -33.68 19.14
N GLU A 401 11.87 -33.35 19.25
CA GLU A 401 12.31 -31.97 19.42
C GLU A 401 12.14 -31.16 18.13
N GLY A 402 11.98 -29.83 18.27
CA GLY A 402 11.95 -28.91 17.13
C GLY A 402 10.63 -28.84 16.35
N LEU A 403 9.55 -29.43 16.87
CA LEU A 403 8.20 -29.25 16.31
C LEU A 403 7.68 -27.83 16.58
N ILE A 404 7.25 -27.13 15.54
CA ILE A 404 6.82 -25.72 15.61
C ILE A 404 5.35 -25.65 16.01
N TRP A 405 4.47 -26.31 15.25
CA TRP A 405 3.02 -26.32 15.48
C TRP A 405 2.65 -26.99 16.80
N TYR A 406 3.32 -28.09 17.18
CA TYR A 406 3.04 -28.81 18.44
C TYR A 406 3.01 -27.90 19.68
N SER A 407 3.91 -26.91 19.75
CA SER A 407 3.98 -25.98 20.88
C SER A 407 2.75 -25.06 21.01
N HIS A 408 2.00 -24.90 19.92
CA HIS A 408 0.81 -24.04 19.82
C HIS A 408 -0.50 -24.83 19.65
N ARG A 409 -0.45 -26.17 19.67
CA ARG A 409 -1.59 -27.08 19.44
C ARG A 409 -1.91 -27.89 20.69
N ALA A 410 -2.81 -27.36 21.52
CA ALA A 410 -3.23 -27.99 22.78
C ALA A 410 -3.87 -29.37 22.59
N ASP A 411 -4.60 -29.55 21.49
CA ASP A 411 -5.15 -30.83 21.03
C ASP A 411 -4.04 -31.89 20.82
N TRP A 412 -2.96 -31.50 20.13
CA TRP A 412 -1.83 -32.40 19.90
C TRP A 412 -1.04 -32.69 21.16
N GLN A 413 -0.87 -31.70 22.03
CA GLN A 413 -0.22 -31.86 23.34
C GLN A 413 -0.99 -32.87 24.21
N GLN A 414 -2.31 -32.76 24.25
CA GLN A 414 -3.17 -33.68 24.98
C GLN A 414 -3.12 -35.11 24.42
N MET A 415 -3.18 -35.26 23.09
CA MET A 415 -3.02 -36.55 22.42
C MET A 415 -1.68 -37.21 22.79
N ALA A 416 -0.58 -36.45 22.71
CA ALA A 416 0.75 -36.94 23.06
C ALA A 416 0.85 -37.34 24.55
N LEU A 417 0.23 -36.57 25.46
CA LEU A 417 0.19 -36.88 26.88
C LEU A 417 -0.54 -38.22 27.14
N GLN A 418 -1.75 -38.37 26.61
CA GLN A 418 -2.54 -39.61 26.73
C GLN A 418 -1.80 -40.81 26.12
N ARG A 419 -1.10 -40.58 25.00
CA ARG A 419 -0.29 -41.60 24.35
C ARG A 419 0.87 -42.06 25.22
N ASN A 420 1.60 -41.12 25.84
CA ASN A 420 2.74 -41.40 26.72
C ASN A 420 2.31 -42.08 28.03
N GLN A 421 1.09 -41.81 28.50
CA GLN A 421 0.48 -42.49 29.65
C GLN A 421 -0.06 -43.89 29.31
N GLY A 422 -0.07 -44.26 28.02
CA GLY A 422 -0.57 -45.56 27.55
C GLY A 422 -2.11 -45.66 27.48
N THR A 423 -2.83 -44.55 27.65
CA THR A 423 -4.31 -44.54 27.64
C THR A 423 -4.89 -44.39 26.24
N LEU A 424 -4.07 -44.02 25.25
CA LEU A 424 -4.50 -43.78 23.87
C LEU A 424 -3.86 -44.80 22.91
N ILE A 425 -4.71 -45.64 22.32
CA ILE A 425 -4.33 -46.61 21.27
C ILE A 425 -5.02 -46.34 19.92
N HIS A 426 -6.06 -45.51 19.93
CA HIS A 426 -6.80 -45.07 18.76
C HIS A 426 -7.18 -43.61 18.94
N HIS A 427 -7.07 -42.81 17.88
CA HIS A 427 -7.44 -41.40 17.88
C HIS A 427 -8.16 -41.04 16.57
N HIS A 428 -9.19 -40.23 16.70
CA HIS A 428 -10.00 -39.73 15.59
C HIS A 428 -10.20 -38.23 15.77
N ASP A 429 -9.96 -37.44 14.72
CA ASP A 429 -10.08 -35.98 14.74
C ASP A 429 -10.41 -35.41 13.34
N TYR A 430 -10.83 -34.15 13.28
CA TYR A 430 -11.12 -33.42 12.06
C TYR A 430 -10.15 -32.26 11.82
N LEU A 431 -9.52 -32.29 10.65
CA LEU A 431 -8.63 -31.28 10.14
C LEU A 431 -9.40 -30.35 9.20
N SER A 432 -9.18 -29.04 9.28
CA SER A 432 -9.88 -28.06 8.42
C SER A 432 -8.94 -26.95 8.00
N ILE A 433 -9.00 -26.58 6.72
CA ILE A 433 -8.22 -25.46 6.16
C ILE A 433 -8.67 -24.12 6.78
N GLN A 434 -9.97 -23.96 7.06
CA GLN A 434 -10.50 -22.69 7.59
C GLN A 434 -10.02 -22.37 9.01
N LYS A 435 -9.56 -23.36 9.79
CA LYS A 435 -8.95 -23.14 11.11
C LYS A 435 -7.72 -22.21 11.01
N ASN A 436 -7.11 -22.11 9.83
CA ASN A 436 -5.95 -21.26 9.56
C ASN A 436 -6.31 -19.88 9.00
N THR A 437 -7.53 -19.39 9.21
CA THR A 437 -7.92 -18.02 8.83
C THR A 437 -7.20 -16.99 9.71
N LEU A 438 -6.34 -16.18 9.09
CA LEU A 438 -5.56 -15.15 9.79
C LEU A 438 -6.09 -13.74 9.57
N VAL A 439 -7.06 -13.56 8.67
CA VAL A 439 -7.50 -12.24 8.19
C VAL A 439 -9.01 -12.12 8.34
N ASN A 440 -9.47 -11.06 9.00
CA ASN A 440 -10.90 -10.78 9.16
C ASN A 440 -11.47 -10.02 7.96
N GLU A 441 -12.80 -9.98 7.82
CA GLU A 441 -13.47 -9.39 6.66
C GLU A 441 -13.19 -7.88 6.47
N ASN A 442 -13.02 -7.11 7.54
CA ASN A 442 -12.71 -5.69 7.43
C ASN A 442 -11.26 -5.47 6.95
N GLU A 443 -10.33 -6.27 7.48
CA GLU A 443 -8.92 -6.29 7.07
C GLU A 443 -8.79 -6.71 5.60
N LYS A 444 -9.54 -7.72 5.15
CA LYS A 444 -9.60 -8.11 3.72
C LYS A 444 -10.02 -6.95 2.82
N LYS A 445 -11.13 -6.28 3.16
CA LYS A 445 -11.64 -5.14 2.37
C LYS A 445 -10.63 -4.01 2.25
N GLN A 446 -9.96 -3.66 3.36
CA GLN A 446 -8.94 -2.62 3.36
C GLN A 446 -7.75 -3.01 2.48
N LEU A 447 -7.24 -4.24 2.62
CA LEU A 447 -6.12 -4.75 1.83
C LEU A 447 -6.45 -4.77 0.34
N GLU A 448 -7.65 -5.19 -0.04
CA GLU A 448 -8.12 -5.18 -1.43
C GLU A 448 -8.20 -3.76 -2.01
N ALA A 449 -8.69 -2.80 -1.22
CA ALA A 449 -8.76 -1.40 -1.65
C ALA A 449 -7.37 -0.81 -1.87
N ASP A 450 -6.48 -0.96 -0.89
CA ASP A 450 -5.12 -0.42 -0.97
C ASP A 450 -4.28 -1.08 -2.07
N PHE A 451 -4.43 -2.40 -2.27
CA PHE A 451 -3.72 -3.11 -3.33
C PHE A 451 -4.22 -2.71 -4.72
N LYS A 452 -5.52 -2.45 -4.88
CA LYS A 452 -6.07 -1.88 -6.12
C LYS A 452 -5.45 -0.52 -6.43
N THR A 453 -5.31 0.34 -5.43
CA THR A 453 -4.66 1.65 -5.57
C THR A 453 -3.21 1.50 -6.03
N LEU A 454 -2.45 0.57 -5.44
CA LEU A 454 -1.07 0.27 -5.86
C LEU A 454 -1.00 -0.12 -7.34
N LEU A 455 -1.85 -1.04 -7.78
CA LEU A 455 -1.87 -1.51 -9.16
C LEU A 455 -2.30 -0.42 -10.16
N ALA A 456 -3.23 0.44 -9.77
CA ALA A 456 -3.67 1.57 -10.58
C ALA A 456 -2.54 2.59 -10.78
N LYS A 457 -1.79 2.90 -9.71
CA LYS A 457 -0.62 3.80 -9.80
C LYS A 457 0.52 3.19 -10.63
N GLY A 458 0.64 1.87 -10.68
CA GLY A 458 1.70 1.18 -11.44
C GLY A 458 1.38 0.84 -12.90
N ASN A 459 0.50 1.60 -13.56
CA ASN A 459 0.09 1.44 -14.96
C ASN A 459 -0.28 -0.01 -15.34
N GLY A 460 -0.74 -0.81 -14.37
CA GLY A 460 -1.25 -2.14 -14.67
C GLY A 460 -2.44 -2.00 -15.61
N LYS A 461 -2.45 -2.72 -16.73
CA LYS A 461 -3.71 -3.00 -17.43
C LYS A 461 -4.49 -3.95 -16.54
N VAL A 462 -5.33 -3.39 -15.68
CA VAL A 462 -5.95 -4.17 -14.64
C VAL A 462 -7.24 -4.82 -15.18
N GLU A 463 -7.13 -6.04 -15.70
CA GLU A 463 -8.26 -7.00 -15.70
C GLU A 463 -8.46 -7.50 -14.26
N MET A 464 -8.95 -6.64 -13.36
CA MET A 464 -9.33 -7.01 -11.98
C MET A 464 -10.63 -7.82 -11.92
N GLU A 465 -11.36 -7.94 -13.04
CA GLU A 465 -12.64 -8.64 -13.06
C GLU A 465 -12.55 -10.13 -12.76
N LYS A 466 -11.34 -10.72 -12.57
CA LYS A 466 -11.22 -12.17 -12.34
C LYS A 466 -10.61 -12.68 -11.02
N ASN A 467 -9.77 -11.96 -10.27
CA ASN A 467 -9.14 -12.57 -9.09
C ASN A 467 -9.29 -11.67 -7.84
N ARG A 468 -10.13 -12.09 -6.90
CA ARG A 468 -10.12 -11.61 -5.51
C ARG A 468 -8.73 -11.89 -4.92
N LEU A 469 -8.17 -10.97 -4.13
CA LEU A 469 -6.88 -11.19 -3.43
C LEU A 469 -6.92 -12.44 -2.55
N PHE A 470 -8.04 -12.60 -1.85
CA PHE A 470 -8.32 -13.73 -1.00
C PHE A 470 -9.17 -14.72 -1.77
N LYS A 471 -8.64 -15.93 -1.94
CA LYS A 471 -9.44 -17.05 -2.42
C LYS A 471 -10.48 -17.42 -1.39
N GLU A 472 -11.72 -17.64 -1.83
CA GLU A 472 -12.73 -18.30 -0.99
C GLU A 472 -12.37 -19.78 -0.88
N ASN A 473 -11.63 -20.15 0.15
CA ASN A 473 -11.40 -21.55 0.42
C ASN A 473 -12.69 -22.18 0.96
N SER A 474 -13.27 -23.08 0.17
CA SER A 474 -14.43 -23.87 0.59
C SER A 474 -14.10 -24.62 1.89
N ASP A 475 -15.11 -24.99 2.69
CA ASP A 475 -14.95 -25.83 3.89
C ASP A 475 -14.39 -27.22 3.52
N TYR A 476 -13.08 -27.30 3.32
CA TYR A 476 -12.33 -28.53 3.12
C TYR A 476 -12.05 -29.10 4.52
N THR A 477 -12.81 -30.13 4.87
CA THR A 477 -12.64 -30.87 6.11
C THR A 477 -12.15 -32.28 5.80
N PHE A 478 -11.11 -32.70 6.50
CA PHE A 478 -10.52 -34.03 6.39
C PHE A 478 -10.66 -34.75 7.71
N GLU A 479 -10.95 -36.03 7.63
CA GLU A 479 -11.04 -36.92 8.78
C GLU A 479 -9.69 -37.61 8.98
N LEU A 480 -9.13 -37.51 10.18
CA LEU A 480 -7.91 -38.17 10.59
C LEU A 480 -8.26 -39.35 11.48
N ASN A 481 -7.83 -40.55 11.11
CA ASN A 481 -7.91 -41.74 11.94
C ASN A 481 -6.51 -42.31 12.16
N VAL A 482 -6.16 -42.62 13.41
CA VAL A 482 -4.85 -43.14 13.79
C VAL A 482 -5.00 -44.32 14.74
N ASP A 483 -4.31 -45.41 14.46
CA ASP A 483 -4.08 -46.50 15.41
C ASP A 483 -2.62 -46.52 15.83
N PHE A 484 -2.36 -46.61 17.12
CA PHE A 484 -1.03 -46.74 17.69
C PHE A 484 -0.72 -48.19 18.07
N TYR A 485 0.55 -48.58 18.04
CA TYR A 485 0.98 -49.79 18.72
C TYR A 485 0.78 -49.64 20.24
N PRO A 486 0.26 -50.65 20.96
CA PRO A 486 0.16 -50.57 22.42
C PRO A 486 1.56 -50.42 23.03
N LEU A 487 1.68 -49.70 24.17
CA LEU A 487 3.00 -49.52 24.82
C LEU A 487 3.65 -50.85 25.22
N SER A 488 2.84 -51.86 25.55
CA SER A 488 3.30 -53.22 25.81
C SER A 488 4.06 -53.85 24.64
N ALA A 489 3.82 -53.41 23.41
CA ALA A 489 4.57 -53.85 22.25
C ALA A 489 6.04 -53.41 22.30
N TYR A 490 6.41 -52.43 23.13
CA TYR A 490 7.78 -51.91 23.27
C TYR A 490 8.52 -52.50 24.48
N GLU A 491 7.85 -53.30 25.32
CA GLU A 491 8.41 -53.82 26.57
C GLU A 491 9.43 -54.96 26.39
N LYS A 492 9.55 -55.53 25.17
CA LYS A 492 10.55 -56.55 24.86
C LYS A 492 11.85 -55.95 24.33
N ASN A 493 12.64 -55.39 25.26
CA ASN A 493 14.11 -55.31 25.19
C ASN A 493 14.80 -55.18 26.57
N ASN A 494 14.07 -55.31 27.69
CA ASN A 494 14.67 -55.30 29.04
C ASN A 494 14.97 -56.71 29.61
N THR A 495 14.91 -57.76 28.79
CA THR A 495 15.27 -59.14 29.20
C THR A 495 16.54 -59.69 28.56
N VAL A 496 17.43 -58.82 28.04
CA VAL A 496 18.82 -59.18 27.73
C VAL A 496 19.75 -58.15 28.39
N SER A 497 19.90 -58.25 29.71
CA SER A 497 21.07 -57.80 30.51
C SER A 497 20.84 -58.00 32.02
N ILE A 498 20.35 -59.17 32.44
CA ILE A 498 20.43 -59.58 33.87
C ILE A 498 21.62 -60.51 34.12
N GLU A 499 22.20 -61.12 33.07
CA GLU A 499 23.44 -61.91 33.22
C GLU A 499 24.73 -61.07 33.14
N SER A 500 24.70 -59.87 32.54
CA SER A 500 25.85 -58.93 32.55
C SER A 500 25.96 -58.09 33.83
N LEU A 501 24.94 -58.09 34.70
CA LEU A 501 24.92 -57.36 35.97
C LEU A 501 25.48 -58.15 37.16
N LYS A 502 25.80 -59.44 37.01
CA LYS A 502 26.50 -60.22 38.04
C LYS A 502 28.03 -60.11 38.00
N HIS A 503 28.62 -59.59 36.92
CA HIS A 503 30.09 -59.52 36.78
C HIS A 503 30.71 -58.12 36.99
N ASN A 504 29.91 -57.08 37.27
CA ASN A 504 30.42 -55.71 37.44
C ASN A 504 30.15 -55.08 38.82
N LYS A 505 29.70 -55.84 39.82
CA LYS A 505 29.54 -55.33 41.20
C LYS A 505 30.84 -55.25 42.01
N THR A 506 31.93 -55.89 41.57
CA THR A 506 33.20 -55.90 42.32
C THR A 506 34.16 -54.76 41.94
N LYS A 507 34.05 -54.15 40.75
CA LYS A 507 34.92 -53.03 40.35
C LYS A 507 34.38 -51.64 40.74
N SER A 508 33.07 -51.48 40.91
CA SER A 508 32.44 -50.21 41.29
C SER A 508 32.65 -49.85 42.78
N LEU A 509 32.67 -50.85 43.68
CA LEU A 509 32.88 -50.61 45.12
C LEU A 509 34.31 -50.11 45.44
N PHE A 510 35.32 -50.51 44.67
CA PHE A 510 36.69 -50.01 44.84
C PHE A 510 36.84 -48.55 44.42
N VAL A 511 36.13 -48.12 43.37
CA VAL A 511 36.20 -46.73 42.87
C VAL A 511 35.48 -45.76 43.81
N ILE A 512 34.33 -46.17 44.35
CA ILE A 512 33.57 -45.35 45.32
C ILE A 512 34.34 -45.24 46.65
N GLY A 513 34.97 -46.33 47.10
CA GLY A 513 35.84 -46.31 48.29
C GLY A 513 37.05 -45.38 48.14
N PHE A 514 37.66 -45.36 46.95
CA PHE A 514 38.81 -44.49 46.66
C PHE A 514 38.44 -43.00 46.61
N ILE A 515 37.26 -42.67 46.07
CA ILE A 515 36.75 -41.29 46.01
C ILE A 515 36.38 -40.77 47.41
N LEU A 516 35.77 -41.60 48.26
CA LEU A 516 35.46 -41.23 49.64
C LEU A 516 36.72 -41.06 50.50
N ALA A 517 37.75 -41.88 50.28
CA ALA A 517 39.05 -41.71 50.94
C ALA A 517 39.75 -40.41 50.50
N LEU A 518 39.72 -40.08 49.21
CA LEU A 518 40.26 -38.81 48.70
C LEU A 518 39.50 -37.59 49.24
N LEU A 519 38.17 -37.63 49.30
CA LEU A 519 37.37 -36.57 49.90
C LEU A 519 37.62 -36.42 51.40
N GLY A 520 37.83 -37.53 52.12
CA GLY A 520 38.21 -37.52 53.53
C GLY A 520 39.59 -36.89 53.77
N ILE A 521 40.57 -37.17 52.91
CA ILE A 521 41.92 -36.56 52.98
C ILE A 521 41.85 -35.05 52.66
N ILE A 522 41.08 -34.66 51.65
CA ILE A 522 40.90 -33.25 51.28
C ILE A 522 40.21 -32.47 52.42
N LEU A 523 39.19 -33.05 53.06
CA LEU A 523 38.52 -32.46 54.22
C LEU A 523 39.43 -32.38 55.45
N TYR A 524 40.32 -33.35 55.65
CA TYR A 524 41.30 -33.33 56.74
C TYR A 524 42.31 -32.18 56.58
N PHE A 525 42.76 -31.88 55.36
CA PHE A 525 43.65 -30.74 55.08
C PHE A 525 42.94 -29.38 55.05
N LEU A 526 41.61 -29.34 54.99
CA LEU A 526 40.82 -28.11 55.07
C LEU A 526 40.39 -27.75 56.51
N CYS A 527 40.56 -28.67 57.46
CA CYS A 527 40.17 -28.50 58.87
C CYS A 527 41.33 -28.66 59.87
N ALA A 528 42.57 -28.78 59.39
CA ALA A 528 43.81 -28.70 60.17
C ALA A 528 44.65 -27.54 59.63
#